data_AF-A0A645GYA8-F1
#
_entry.id   AF-A0A645GYA8-F1
#
_cell.length_a   1.000
_cell.length_b   1.000
_cell.length_c   1.000
_cell.angle_alpha   90.00
_cell.angle_beta   90.00
_cell.angle_gamma   90.00
#
_symmetry.space_group_name_H-M   'P 1'
#
loop_
_entity.id
_entity.type
_entity.pdbx_description
1 polymer ?
#
loop_
_entity_poly.entity_id
_entity_poly.type
_entity_poly.pdbx_seq_one_letter_code
_entity_poly.pdbx_strand_id
1 'polypeptide(L)'
;MLTEIKALAVQLECNFFADVFDSAQNILLGSKEYTDTKYNFSLPIIPEENLHLFEAASMADVFGAMGSWNDSPRYIAHEKGLDTEYEELSDKLLENIRHAILYAINEW
;
A
#
# COMPACT_ATOMS: atom_id res chain seq x y z
N MET A 1 4.44 -9.53 3.22
CA MET A 1 4.37 -8.08 3.48
C MET A 1 2.95 -7.54 3.37
N LEU A 2 2.33 -7.40 2.19
CA LEU A 2 0.94 -6.87 2.10
C LEU A 2 -0.07 -7.67 2.95
N THR A 3 0.05 -9.00 2.99
CA THR A 3 -0.76 -9.85 3.88
C THR A 3 -0.50 -9.61 5.37
N GLU A 4 0.75 -9.30 5.75
CA GLU A 4 1.15 -9.07 7.14
C GLU A 4 0.60 -7.73 7.63
N ILE A 5 0.78 -6.65 6.85
CA ILE A 5 0.26 -5.33 7.22
C ILE A 5 -1.28 -5.25 7.13
N LYS A 6 -1.90 -6.03 6.24
CA LYS A 6 -3.35 -6.26 6.25
C LYS A 6 -3.81 -6.90 7.57
N ALA A 7 -3.13 -7.95 8.02
CA ALA A 7 -3.47 -8.61 9.27
C ALA A 7 -3.34 -7.65 10.47
N LEU A 8 -2.27 -6.85 10.49
CA LEU A 8 -2.10 -5.79 11.48
C LEU A 8 -3.26 -4.77 11.40
N ALA A 9 -3.64 -4.30 10.22
CA ALA A 9 -4.76 -3.37 10.06
C ALA A 9 -6.07 -3.92 10.62
N VAL A 10 -6.34 -5.22 10.45
CA VAL A 10 -7.51 -5.89 11.06
C VAL A 10 -7.38 -5.92 12.59
N GLN A 11 -6.20 -6.23 13.13
CA GLN A 11 -5.93 -6.26 14.57
C GLN A 11 -6.09 -4.88 15.24
N LEU A 12 -5.75 -3.82 14.50
CA LEU A 12 -5.95 -2.42 14.87
C LEU A 12 -7.38 -1.92 14.61
N GLU A 13 -8.29 -2.79 14.13
CA GLU A 13 -9.68 -2.44 13.78
C GLU A 13 -9.78 -1.34 12.71
N CYS A 14 -8.73 -1.21 11.90
CA CYS A 14 -8.54 -0.24 10.84
C CYS A 14 -8.95 -0.84 9.49
N ASN A 15 -10.19 -1.33 9.40
CA ASN A 15 -10.68 -2.14 8.26
C ASN A 15 -10.53 -1.45 6.90
N PHE A 16 -10.68 -0.12 6.84
CA PHE A 16 -10.42 0.65 5.63
C PHE A 16 -9.03 0.37 5.04
N PHE A 17 -8.00 0.34 5.88
CA PHE A 17 -6.64 0.05 5.44
C PHE A 17 -6.44 -1.43 5.12
N ALA A 18 -7.13 -2.34 5.82
CA ALA A 18 -7.11 -3.75 5.46
C ALA A 18 -7.66 -3.99 4.04
N ASP A 19 -8.71 -3.28 3.64
CA ASP A 19 -9.28 -3.33 2.29
C ASP A 19 -8.33 -2.72 1.24
N VAL A 20 -7.62 -1.64 1.59
CA VAL A 20 -6.57 -1.04 0.74
C VAL A 20 -5.46 -2.04 0.49
N PHE A 21 -4.94 -2.70 1.53
CA PHE A 21 -3.86 -3.67 1.39
C PHE A 21 -4.29 -4.94 0.65
N ASP A 22 -5.54 -5.38 0.81
CA ASP A 22 -6.12 -6.46 0.01
C ASP A 22 -6.21 -6.08 -1.48
N SER A 23 -6.67 -4.86 -1.77
CA SER A 23 -6.74 -4.33 -3.13
C SER A 23 -5.36 -4.26 -3.78
N ALA A 24 -4.36 -3.74 -3.07
CA ALA A 24 -2.97 -3.70 -3.55
C ALA A 24 -2.44 -5.10 -3.85
N GLN A 25 -2.76 -6.09 -3.01
CA GLN A 25 -2.37 -7.49 -3.24
C GLN A 25 -3.04 -8.07 -4.48
N ASN A 26 -4.33 -7.82 -4.69
CA ASN A 26 -5.04 -8.31 -5.85
C ASN A 26 -4.51 -7.68 -7.15
N ILE A 27 -4.18 -6.39 -7.14
CA ILE A 27 -3.53 -5.71 -8.28
C ILE A 27 -2.18 -6.35 -8.58
N LEU A 28 -1.35 -6.57 -7.56
CA LEU A 28 -0.03 -7.19 -7.72
C LEU A 28 -0.11 -8.60 -8.33
N LEU A 29 -1.19 -9.35 -8.02
CA LEU A 29 -1.45 -10.68 -8.57
C LEU A 29 -2.09 -10.66 -9.97
N GLY A 30 -2.31 -9.48 -10.55
CA GLY A 30 -2.82 -9.29 -11.91
C GLY A 30 -4.33 -9.06 -12.03
N SER A 31 -5.00 -8.63 -10.94
CA SER A 31 -6.38 -8.13 -11.05
C SER A 31 -6.44 -6.88 -11.90
N LYS A 32 -7.42 -6.81 -12.81
CA LYS A 32 -7.67 -5.66 -13.69
C LYS A 32 -8.66 -4.64 -13.12
N GLU A 33 -9.09 -4.79 -11.87
CA GLU A 33 -10.14 -3.94 -11.27
C GLU A 33 -9.74 -2.46 -11.14
N TYR A 34 -8.48 -2.12 -11.36
CA TYR A 34 -7.96 -0.75 -11.27
C TYR A 34 -7.46 -0.15 -12.58
N THR A 35 -7.70 -0.78 -13.75
CA THR A 35 -7.25 -0.24 -15.05
C THR A 35 -7.86 1.15 -15.30
N ASP A 36 -7.09 2.18 -14.93
CA ASP A 36 -6.96 3.59 -15.35
C ASP A 36 -8.19 4.43 -15.75
N THR A 37 -9.40 3.89 -15.65
CA THR A 37 -10.65 4.53 -16.10
C THR A 37 -11.28 5.39 -15.00
N LYS A 38 -10.81 5.29 -13.76
CA LYS A 38 -11.44 5.92 -12.59
C LYS A 38 -10.97 7.36 -12.32
N TYR A 39 -9.75 7.73 -12.74
CA TYR A 39 -9.14 9.01 -12.37
C TYR A 39 -8.75 9.91 -13.54
N ASN A 40 -8.84 9.45 -14.79
CA ASN A 40 -8.64 10.26 -16.00
C ASN A 40 -7.30 11.03 -16.01
N PHE A 41 -6.28 10.45 -15.36
CA PHE A 41 -4.91 10.94 -15.34
C PHE A 41 -4.10 10.13 -16.36
N SER A 42 -3.28 10.80 -17.17
CA SER A 42 -2.33 10.09 -18.02
C SER A 42 -1.27 9.46 -17.11
N LEU A 43 -1.29 8.13 -16.96
CA LEU A 43 -0.20 7.44 -16.28
C LEU A 43 1.13 7.74 -16.98
N PRO A 44 2.24 7.80 -16.24
CA PRO A 44 3.56 7.79 -16.85
C PRO A 44 3.66 6.58 -17.80
N ILE A 45 4.42 6.74 -18.89
CA ILE A 45 4.66 5.65 -19.84
C ILE A 45 5.50 4.59 -19.12
N ILE A 46 4.84 3.62 -18.50
CA ILE A 46 5.41 2.47 -17.82
C ILE A 46 5.06 1.24 -18.69
N PRO A 47 5.99 0.30 -18.91
CA PRO A 47 5.67 -0.95 -19.58
C PRO A 47 4.53 -1.70 -18.90
N GLU A 48 3.69 -2.37 -19.67
CA GLU A 48 2.56 -3.14 -19.14
C GLU A 48 3.00 -4.19 -18.10
N GLU A 49 4.20 -4.76 -18.27
CA GLU A 49 4.80 -5.71 -17.32
C GLU A 49 5.09 -5.12 -15.93
N ASN A 50 5.35 -3.81 -15.86
CA ASN A 50 5.64 -3.09 -14.62
C ASN A 50 4.42 -2.34 -14.07
N LEU A 51 3.33 -2.25 -14.84
CA LEU A 51 2.14 -1.47 -14.49
C LEU A 51 1.48 -1.99 -13.21
N HIS A 52 1.27 -3.30 -13.08
CA HIS A 52 0.66 -3.88 -11.88
C HIS A 52 1.50 -3.61 -10.62
N LEU A 53 2.83 -3.61 -10.75
CA LEU A 53 3.71 -3.30 -9.62
C LEU A 53 3.57 -1.84 -9.20
N PHE A 54 3.54 -0.92 -10.18
CA PHE A 54 3.33 0.50 -9.93
C PHE A 54 1.95 0.79 -9.31
N GLU A 55 0.89 0.22 -9.87
CA GLU A 55 -0.49 0.40 -9.37
C GLU A 55 -0.65 -0.19 -7.96
N ALA A 56 -0.08 -1.37 -7.69
CA ALA A 56 -0.11 -1.97 -6.36
C ALA A 56 0.63 -1.10 -5.33
N ALA A 57 1.81 -0.57 -5.70
CA ALA A 57 2.57 0.34 -4.84
C ALA A 57 1.81 1.65 -4.61
N SER A 58 1.20 2.23 -5.65
CA SER A 58 0.38 3.43 -5.54
C SER A 58 -0.87 3.21 -4.68
N MET A 59 -1.51 2.03 -4.78
CA MET A 59 -2.65 1.68 -3.94
C MET A 59 -2.25 1.58 -2.46
N ALA A 60 -1.08 0.98 -2.18
CA ALA A 60 -0.61 0.77 -0.83
C ALA A 60 0.05 2.01 -0.18
N ASP A 61 0.25 3.10 -0.93
CA ASP A 61 0.85 4.34 -0.41
C ASP A 61 -0.15 5.16 0.41
N VAL A 62 -0.21 4.85 1.69
CA VAL A 62 -1.18 5.37 2.66
C VAL A 62 -0.59 6.43 3.59
N PHE A 63 0.60 6.95 3.31
CA PHE A 63 1.38 7.77 4.26
C PHE A 63 1.23 9.28 4.10
N GLY A 64 0.68 9.77 2.97
CA GLY A 64 0.79 11.18 2.59
C GLY A 64 -0.44 12.09 2.83
N ALA A 65 -1.61 11.54 3.18
CA ALA A 65 -2.88 12.29 3.22
C ALA A 65 -3.44 12.47 4.64
N MET A 66 -4.45 13.33 4.83
CA MET A 66 -5.17 13.43 6.09
C MET A 66 -5.95 12.14 6.36
N GLY A 67 -5.83 11.58 7.56
CA GLY A 67 -6.34 10.24 7.86
C GLY A 67 -5.43 9.15 7.30
N SER A 68 -4.13 9.44 7.22
CA SER A 68 -3.09 8.50 6.79
C SER A 68 -2.96 7.34 7.77
N TRP A 69 -2.22 6.33 7.32
CA TRP A 69 -1.80 5.23 8.18
C TRP A 69 -1.00 5.68 9.41
N ASN A 70 -0.31 6.83 9.34
CA ASN A 70 0.47 7.39 10.44
C ASN A 70 -0.37 8.14 11.50
N ASP A 71 -1.67 8.32 11.25
CA ASP A 71 -2.58 9.03 12.15
C ASP A 71 -3.21 8.05 13.16
N SER A 72 -4.50 7.75 13.02
CA SER A 72 -5.24 6.89 13.94
C SER A 72 -4.62 5.49 14.15
N PRO A 73 -4.11 4.79 13.11
CA PRO A 73 -3.55 3.45 13.31
C PRO A 73 -2.33 3.45 14.23
N ARG A 74 -1.46 4.47 14.16
CA ARG A 74 -0.30 4.59 15.06
C ARG A 74 -0.73 4.76 16.52
N TYR A 75 -1.72 5.62 16.76
CA TYR A 75 -2.27 5.82 18.10
C TYR A 75 -2.92 4.55 18.65
N ILE A 76 -3.72 3.85 17.84
CA ILE A 76 -4.37 2.59 18.24
C ILE A 76 -3.34 1.49 18.52
N ALA A 77 -2.26 1.42 17.73
CA ALA A 77 -1.17 0.48 17.97
C ALA A 77 -0.53 0.72 19.33
N HIS A 78 -0.29 1.98 19.70
CA HIS A 78 0.21 2.34 21.02
C HIS A 78 -0.74 1.91 22.14
N GLU A 79 -2.04 2.20 22.02
CA GLU A 79 -3.05 1.78 23.01
C GLU A 79 -3.13 0.26 23.20
N LYS A 80 -2.83 -0.51 22.15
CA LYS A 80 -2.82 -1.98 22.16
C LYS A 80 -1.45 -2.59 22.50
N GLY A 81 -0.41 -1.78 22.69
CA GLY A 81 0.96 -2.25 22.95
C GLY A 81 1.61 -2.95 21.76
N LEU A 82 1.26 -2.53 20.55
CA LEU A 82 1.73 -3.07 19.26
C LEU A 82 2.72 -2.12 18.55
N ASP A 83 3.31 -1.17 19.27
CA ASP A 83 4.20 -0.14 18.71
C ASP A 83 5.30 -0.74 17.84
N THR A 84 5.99 -1.77 18.33
CA THR A 84 7.11 -2.40 17.59
C THR A 84 6.64 -3.04 16.29
N GLU A 85 5.57 -3.83 16.34
CA GLU A 85 5.02 -4.49 15.14
C GLU A 85 4.51 -3.46 14.13
N TYR A 86 3.85 -2.40 14.61
CA TYR A 86 3.39 -1.30 13.78
C TYR A 86 4.54 -0.60 13.08
N GLU A 87 5.58 -0.16 13.81
CA GLU A 87 6.71 0.56 13.22
C GLU A 87 7.46 -0.34 12.22
N GLU A 88 7.75 -1.60 12.58
CA GLU A 88 8.46 -2.54 11.69
C GLU A 88 7.71 -2.81 10.39
N LEU A 89 6.40 -3.07 10.45
CA LEU A 89 5.61 -3.35 9.25
C LEU A 89 5.37 -2.08 8.42
N SER A 90 5.21 -0.92 9.07
CA SER A 90 5.01 0.36 8.38
C SER A 90 6.27 0.81 7.64
N ASP A 91 7.43 0.71 8.29
CA ASP A 91 8.72 1.02 7.67
C ASP A 91 9.01 0.09 6.49
N LYS A 92 8.77 -1.22 6.68
CA LYS A 92 8.94 -2.22 5.61
C LYS A 92 7.97 -2.00 4.45
N LEU A 93 6.74 -1.55 4.72
CA LEU A 93 5.80 -1.18 3.66
C LEU A 93 6.32 0.02 2.87
N LEU A 94 6.72 1.09 3.56
CA LEU A 94 7.22 2.32 2.93
C LEU A 94 8.48 2.07 2.08
N GLU A 95 9.41 1.26 2.59
CA GLU A 95 10.61 0.85 1.85
C GLU A 95 10.25 0.10 0.56
N ASN A 96 9.36 -0.90 0.66
CA ASN A 96 8.96 -1.70 -0.49
C ASN A 96 8.17 -0.89 -1.53
N ILE A 97 7.32 0.05 -1.11
CA ILE A 97 6.63 0.97 -2.03
C ILE A 97 7.65 1.79 -2.81
N ARG A 98 8.64 2.37 -2.12
CA ARG A 98 9.70 3.15 -2.77
C ARG A 98 10.51 2.30 -3.76
N HIS A 99 10.90 1.08 -3.37
CA HIS A 99 11.58 0.16 -4.27
C HIS A 99 10.73 -0.24 -5.48
N ALA A 100 9.46 -0.56 -5.28
CA ALA A 100 8.54 -0.95 -6.35
C ALA A 100 8.35 0.19 -7.37
N ILE A 101 8.18 1.42 -6.89
CA ILE A 101 8.07 2.61 -7.76
C ILE A 101 9.39 2.86 -8.52
N LEU A 102 10.53 2.80 -7.83
CA LEU A 102 11.84 2.99 -8.47
C LEU A 102 12.11 1.93 -9.54
N TYR A 103 11.79 0.66 -9.25
CA TYR A 103 11.92 -0.45 -10.20
C TYR A 103 10.98 -0.24 -11.40
N ALA A 104 9.68 -0.01 -11.15
CA ALA A 104 8.69 0.13 -12.20
C ALA A 104 9.01 1.30 -13.18
N ILE A 105 9.61 2.39 -12.68
CA ILE A 105 9.91 3.58 -13.47
C ILE A 105 11.29 3.54 -14.15
N ASN A 106 12.31 2.90 -13.54
CA ASN A 106 13.69 2.95 -14.05
C ASN A 106 14.19 1.64 -14.66
N GLU A 107 13.64 0.51 -14.25
CA GLU A 107 14.05 -0.82 -14.73
C GLU A 107 13.02 -1.29 -15.76
N TRP A 108 13.17 -0.78 -16.98
CA TRP A 108 12.49 -1.24 -18.19
C TRP A 108 13.35 -1.05 -19.45
#